data_AF-A0A5A7MZE6-F1
#
_entry.id   AF-A0A5A7MZE6-F1
#
_cell.length_a   1.000
_cell.length_b   1.000
_cell.length_c   1.000
_cell.angle_alpha   90.00
_cell.angle_beta   90.00
_cell.angle_gamma   90.00
#
_symmetry.space_group_name_H-M   'P 1'
#
loop_
_entity.id
_entity.type
_entity.pdbx_description
1 polymer ?
#
loop_
_entity_poly.entity_id
_entity_poly.type
_entity_poly.pdbx_seq_one_letter_code
_entity_poly.pdbx_strand_id
1 'polypeptide(L)'
;MERVINRSDLSFQLYDVLDVASLSAYPRFSEHDKASYEAVIDAAERLAMDKFADHAHKADENEPQYENGRVVMIPEVKEALSHYLAGGFHLAHRDESEGGMQLPLVISQAIAAIFTGANASTTAYPFLTIAAANLLSAYASDDQKEQFLKPMLEGRFFGTMCLSEPQAGSSLADIRTKPRRYPMAAMPLKAPRCGFLLATMIWQKISCIWSWRKSPEDRKG
;
A
#
# COMPACT_ATOMS: atom_id res chain seq x y z
N MET A 1 1.01 -18.29 -20.98
CA MET A 1 1.42 -17.30 -19.97
C MET A 1 0.34 -17.34 -18.90
N GLU A 2 0.65 -17.92 -17.75
CA GLU A 2 -0.30 -18.00 -16.64
C GLU A 2 -0.53 -16.57 -16.15
N ARG A 3 -1.77 -16.08 -16.30
CA ARG A 3 -2.16 -14.75 -15.85
C ARG A 3 -2.44 -14.83 -14.36
N VAL A 4 -1.96 -13.84 -13.62
CA VAL A 4 -2.18 -13.70 -12.18
C VAL A 4 -3.67 -13.74 -11.80
N ILE A 5 -4.53 -13.20 -12.66
CA ILE A 5 -5.99 -13.26 -12.53
C ILE A 5 -6.61 -13.75 -13.85
N ASN A 6 -7.65 -14.57 -13.76
CA ASN A 6 -8.46 -14.94 -14.90
C ASN A 6 -9.31 -13.73 -15.36
N ARG A 7 -8.96 -13.13 -16.50
CA ARG A 7 -9.66 -11.93 -17.01
C ARG A 7 -11.11 -12.18 -17.39
N SER A 8 -11.45 -13.37 -17.87
CA SER A 8 -12.85 -13.71 -18.20
C SER A 8 -13.71 -13.75 -16.93
N ASP A 9 -13.18 -14.32 -15.85
CA ASP A 9 -13.88 -14.32 -14.55
C ASP A 9 -13.97 -12.89 -13.98
N LEU A 10 -12.88 -12.11 -14.02
CA LEU A 10 -12.91 -10.72 -13.56
C LEU A 10 -13.95 -9.88 -14.32
N SER A 11 -13.99 -9.98 -15.65
CA SER A 11 -14.99 -9.27 -16.46
C SER A 11 -16.41 -9.75 -16.17
N PHE A 12 -16.63 -11.05 -15.96
CA PHE A 12 -17.93 -11.59 -15.54
C PHE A 12 -18.38 -10.99 -14.19
N GLN A 13 -17.50 -10.98 -13.18
CA GLN A 13 -17.81 -10.39 -11.88
C GLN A 13 -18.13 -8.89 -11.99
N LEU A 14 -17.33 -8.13 -12.75
CA LEU A 14 -17.50 -6.69 -12.87
C LEU A 14 -18.78 -6.31 -13.64
N TYR A 15 -19.03 -6.93 -14.79
CA TYR A 15 -20.09 -6.48 -15.69
C TYR A 15 -21.38 -7.28 -15.58
N ASP A 16 -21.30 -8.59 -15.40
CA ASP A 16 -22.48 -9.46 -15.38
C ASP A 16 -23.07 -9.62 -13.97
N VAL A 17 -22.22 -9.56 -12.94
CA VAL A 17 -22.65 -9.69 -11.53
C VAL A 17 -22.85 -8.34 -10.85
N LEU A 18 -21.86 -7.45 -10.94
CA LEU A 18 -21.85 -6.17 -10.20
C LEU A 18 -22.38 -4.98 -11.00
N ASP A 19 -22.58 -5.14 -12.31
CA ASP A 19 -23.02 -4.09 -13.24
C ASP A 19 -22.26 -2.75 -13.05
N VAL A 20 -20.93 -2.80 -13.03
CA VAL A 20 -20.11 -1.60 -12.81
C VAL A 20 -20.26 -0.55 -13.91
N ALA A 21 -20.80 -0.93 -15.08
CA ALA A 21 -21.09 0.00 -16.16
C ALA A 21 -22.20 1.01 -15.78
N SER A 22 -23.17 0.59 -14.95
CA SER A 22 -24.23 1.48 -14.46
C SER A 22 -23.71 2.62 -13.58
N LEU A 23 -22.50 2.49 -13.01
CA LEU A 23 -21.94 3.49 -12.11
C LEU A 23 -21.68 4.84 -12.79
N SER A 24 -21.54 4.87 -14.13
CA SER A 24 -21.40 6.11 -14.90
C SER A 24 -22.64 7.02 -14.82
N ALA A 25 -23.80 6.49 -14.39
CA ALA A 25 -25.00 7.28 -14.16
C ALA A 25 -24.87 8.23 -12.96
N TYR A 26 -23.93 7.98 -12.05
CA TYR A 26 -23.66 8.87 -10.92
C TYR A 26 -22.79 10.05 -11.37
N PRO A 27 -23.10 11.31 -11.00
CA PRO A 27 -22.33 12.49 -11.41
C PRO A 27 -20.83 12.41 -11.09
N ARG A 28 -20.45 11.69 -10.03
CA ARG A 28 -19.06 11.48 -9.63
C ARG A 28 -18.27 10.61 -10.63
N PHE A 29 -18.94 9.75 -11.39
CA PHE A 29 -18.29 8.78 -12.29
C PHE A 29 -18.71 9.00 -13.75
N SER A 30 -19.34 10.12 -14.07
CA SER A 30 -19.90 10.38 -15.40
C SER A 30 -18.84 10.52 -16.51
N GLU A 31 -17.58 10.73 -16.13
CA GLU A 31 -16.44 10.76 -17.06
C GLU A 31 -15.89 9.36 -17.36
N HIS A 32 -16.42 8.32 -16.73
CA HIS A 32 -16.01 6.95 -16.94
C HIS A 32 -17.08 6.13 -17.63
N ASP A 33 -16.64 5.20 -18.45
CA ASP A 33 -17.45 4.18 -19.08
C ASP A 33 -16.74 2.82 -19.03
N LYS A 34 -17.40 1.79 -19.58
CA LYS A 34 -16.85 0.45 -19.66
C LYS A 34 -15.47 0.43 -20.35
N ALA A 35 -15.29 1.20 -21.41
CA ALA A 35 -14.04 1.22 -22.17
C ALA A 35 -12.89 1.81 -21.33
N SER A 36 -13.15 2.88 -20.58
CA SER A 36 -12.18 3.49 -19.67
C SER A 36 -11.78 2.54 -18.55
N TYR A 37 -12.73 1.79 -17.97
CA TYR A 37 -12.44 0.80 -16.93
C TYR A 37 -11.55 -0.32 -17.48
N GLU A 38 -11.89 -0.91 -18.62
CA GLU A 38 -11.07 -1.97 -19.23
C GLU A 38 -9.67 -1.47 -19.60
N ALA A 39 -9.56 -0.24 -20.12
CA ALA A 39 -8.26 0.33 -20.47
C ALA A 39 -7.33 0.47 -19.25
N VAL A 40 -7.86 0.90 -18.09
CA VAL A 40 -7.06 1.00 -16.86
C VAL A 40 -6.72 -0.39 -16.32
N ILE A 41 -7.64 -1.35 -16.38
CA ILE A 41 -7.38 -2.73 -15.95
C ILE A 41 -6.29 -3.38 -16.82
N ASP A 42 -6.33 -3.19 -18.14
CA ASP A 42 -5.30 -3.71 -19.05
C ASP A 42 -3.93 -3.07 -18.80
N ALA A 43 -3.90 -1.76 -18.52
CA ALA A 43 -2.67 -1.07 -18.15
C ALA A 43 -2.09 -1.60 -16.83
N ALA A 44 -2.95 -1.87 -15.84
CA ALA A 44 -2.57 -2.46 -14.57
C ALA A 44 -2.05 -3.89 -14.74
N GLU A 45 -2.72 -4.74 -15.52
CA GLU A 45 -2.30 -6.11 -15.80
C GLU A 45 -0.92 -6.14 -16.45
N ARG A 46 -0.69 -5.32 -17.48
CA ARG A 46 0.62 -5.21 -18.12
C ARG A 46 1.70 -4.80 -17.12
N LEU A 47 1.48 -3.74 -16.34
CA LEU A 47 2.48 -3.29 -15.37
C LEU A 47 2.73 -4.34 -14.28
N ALA A 48 1.68 -5.01 -13.80
CA ALA A 48 1.79 -6.06 -12.80
C ALA A 48 2.62 -7.24 -13.31
N MET A 49 2.40 -7.68 -14.55
CA MET A 49 3.21 -8.75 -15.14
C MET A 49 4.66 -8.31 -15.39
N ASP A 50 4.86 -7.11 -15.93
CA ASP A 50 6.18 -6.63 -16.36
C ASP A 50 7.08 -6.23 -15.19
N LYS A 51 6.50 -5.72 -14.09
CA LYS A 51 7.27 -5.11 -12.99
C LYS A 51 7.03 -5.74 -11.62
N PHE A 52 5.88 -6.39 -11.38
CA PHE A 52 5.58 -6.98 -10.07
C PHE A 52 5.86 -8.48 -10.06
N ALA A 53 5.29 -9.23 -11.01
CA ALA A 53 5.48 -10.67 -11.11
C ALA A 53 6.95 -11.05 -11.38
N ASP A 54 7.64 -10.25 -12.19
CA ASP A 54 9.05 -10.45 -12.56
C ASP A 54 9.99 -10.66 -11.35
N HIS A 55 9.78 -9.90 -10.27
CA HIS A 55 10.64 -9.97 -9.08
C HIS A 55 10.00 -10.68 -7.89
N ALA A 56 8.82 -11.31 -8.03
CA ALA A 56 8.11 -11.93 -6.91
C ALA A 56 8.92 -13.06 -6.26
N HIS A 57 9.43 -13.99 -7.07
CA HIS A 57 10.28 -15.09 -6.58
C HIS A 57 11.60 -14.57 -5.99
N LYS A 58 12.24 -13.64 -6.70
CA LYS A 58 13.51 -13.05 -6.26
C LYS A 58 13.37 -12.32 -4.93
N ALA A 59 12.26 -11.63 -4.70
CA ALA A 59 11.99 -10.92 -3.45
C ALA A 59 11.81 -11.87 -2.26
N ASP A 60 11.27 -13.07 -2.49
CA ASP A 60 11.15 -14.12 -1.46
C ASP A 60 12.52 -14.72 -1.11
N GLU A 61 13.33 -15.04 -2.12
CA GLU A 61 14.68 -15.58 -1.93
C GLU A 61 15.67 -14.58 -1.33
N ASN A 62 15.44 -13.28 -1.52
CA ASN A 62 16.32 -12.19 -1.09
C ASN A 62 15.61 -11.32 -0.05
N GLU A 63 15.41 -11.90 1.14
CA GLU A 63 14.76 -11.24 2.28
C GLU A 63 15.39 -9.86 2.59
N PRO A 64 14.57 -8.82 2.89
CA PRO A 64 15.05 -7.52 3.32
C PRO A 64 16.01 -7.61 4.52
N GLN A 65 17.19 -7.01 4.40
CA GLN A 65 18.18 -6.96 5.47
C GLN A 65 18.19 -5.60 6.16
N TYR A 66 18.44 -5.57 7.47
CA TYR A 66 18.61 -4.32 8.20
C TYR A 66 20.09 -4.08 8.47
N GLU A 67 20.65 -3.09 7.77
CA GLU A 67 22.07 -2.77 7.79
C GLU A 67 22.24 -1.28 8.08
N ASN A 68 23.07 -0.95 9.08
CA ASN A 68 23.48 0.43 9.39
C ASN A 68 22.31 1.43 9.54
N GLY A 69 21.22 0.99 10.17
CA GLY A 69 20.05 1.83 10.41
C GLY A 69 19.07 1.92 9.24
N ARG A 70 19.20 1.07 8.22
CA ARG A 70 18.40 1.12 6.99
C ARG A 70 18.01 -0.28 6.56
N VAL A 71 16.84 -0.40 5.93
CA VAL A 71 16.44 -1.64 5.25
C VAL A 71 17.02 -1.64 3.85
N VAL A 72 17.71 -2.72 3.49
CA VAL A 72 18.28 -2.99 2.16
C VAL A 72 17.47 -4.10 1.53
N MET A 73 17.04 -3.90 0.29
CA MET A 73 16.22 -4.84 -0.49
C MET A 73 16.71 -4.85 -1.93
N ILE A 74 16.24 -5.82 -2.70
CA ILE A 74 16.49 -5.87 -4.13
C ILE A 74 15.96 -4.59 -4.83
N PRO A 75 16.71 -4.03 -5.81
CA PRO A 75 16.36 -2.76 -6.45
C PRO A 75 15.02 -2.77 -7.20
N GLU A 76 14.58 -3.95 -7.65
CA GLU A 76 13.34 -4.16 -8.42
C GLU A 76 12.09 -3.74 -7.64
N VAL A 77 12.11 -3.86 -6.30
CA VAL A 77 11.01 -3.37 -5.44
C VAL A 77 10.84 -1.86 -5.65
N LYS A 78 11.94 -1.10 -5.63
CA LYS A 78 11.91 0.36 -5.82
C LYS A 78 11.49 0.72 -7.24
N GLU A 79 11.97 -0.01 -8.23
CA GLU A 79 11.61 0.21 -9.64
C GLU A 79 10.10 -0.02 -9.86
N ALA A 80 9.57 -1.15 -9.40
CA ALA A 80 8.16 -1.49 -9.50
C ALA A 80 7.27 -0.43 -8.83
N LEU A 81 7.63 0.01 -7.62
CA LEU A 81 6.93 1.09 -6.93
C LEU A 81 6.98 2.41 -7.69
N SER A 82 8.12 2.75 -8.30
CA SER A 82 8.26 3.96 -9.09
C SER A 82 7.33 3.95 -10.31
N HIS A 83 7.22 2.82 -11.01
CA HIS A 83 6.28 2.67 -12.12
C HIS A 83 4.82 2.68 -11.65
N TYR A 84 4.51 2.05 -10.51
CA TYR A 84 3.17 2.05 -9.93
C TYR A 84 2.69 3.48 -9.61
N LEU A 85 3.55 4.27 -8.98
CA LEU A 85 3.28 5.68 -8.65
C LEU A 85 3.18 6.54 -9.91
N ALA A 86 4.07 6.34 -10.88
CA ALA A 86 4.04 7.07 -12.16
C ALA A 86 2.77 6.75 -12.98
N GLY A 87 2.24 5.53 -12.85
CA GLY A 87 0.96 5.14 -13.43
C GLY A 87 -0.27 5.69 -12.70
N GLY A 88 -0.10 6.33 -11.53
CA GLY A 88 -1.19 6.90 -10.75
C GLY A 88 -2.08 5.88 -10.02
N PHE A 89 -1.70 4.61 -10.00
CA PHE A 89 -2.54 3.54 -9.43
C PHE A 89 -2.75 3.66 -7.92
N HIS A 90 -1.89 4.37 -7.19
CA HIS A 90 -2.08 4.69 -5.76
C HIS A 90 -3.19 5.70 -5.51
N LEU A 91 -3.60 6.45 -6.54
CA LEU A 91 -4.65 7.48 -6.48
C LEU A 91 -5.88 7.09 -7.31
N ALA A 92 -5.99 5.84 -7.76
CA ALA A 92 -7.06 5.38 -8.66
C ALA A 92 -8.48 5.79 -8.19
N HIS A 93 -8.76 5.66 -6.90
CA HIS A 93 -10.08 5.95 -6.28
C HIS A 93 -10.26 7.41 -5.83
N ARG A 94 -9.20 8.23 -5.88
CA ARG A 94 -9.18 9.60 -5.37
C ARG A 94 -9.79 10.56 -6.40
N ASP A 95 -10.27 11.70 -5.92
CA ASP A 95 -10.85 12.74 -6.78
C ASP A 95 -9.80 13.28 -7.75
N GLU A 96 -10.23 13.70 -8.94
CA GLU A 96 -9.34 14.37 -9.90
C GLU A 96 -8.72 15.64 -9.33
N SER A 97 -9.45 16.35 -8.46
CA SER A 97 -8.96 17.52 -7.73
C SER A 97 -7.80 17.20 -6.76
N GLU A 98 -7.67 15.94 -6.35
CA GLU A 98 -6.55 15.41 -5.56
C GLU A 98 -5.47 14.72 -6.44
N GLY A 99 -5.59 14.82 -7.77
CA GLY A 99 -4.71 14.16 -8.73
C GLY A 99 -5.00 12.67 -8.96
N GLY A 100 -6.18 12.20 -8.54
CA GLY A 100 -6.63 10.84 -8.74
C GLY A 100 -7.33 10.61 -10.08
N MET A 101 -7.73 9.35 -10.31
CA MET A 101 -8.47 8.95 -11.51
C MET A 101 -9.99 8.93 -11.30
N GLN A 102 -10.48 9.22 -10.09
CA GLN A 102 -11.90 9.21 -9.71
C GLN A 102 -12.65 7.90 -10.04
N LEU A 103 -11.93 6.78 -10.14
CA LEU A 103 -12.52 5.51 -10.46
C LEU A 103 -13.44 5.03 -9.33
N PRO A 104 -14.55 4.34 -9.66
CA PRO A 104 -15.32 3.64 -8.66
C PRO A 104 -14.43 2.70 -7.84
N LEU A 105 -14.70 2.60 -6.53
CA LEU A 105 -13.88 1.82 -5.61
C LEU A 105 -13.75 0.36 -6.07
N VAL A 106 -14.81 -0.24 -6.63
CA VAL A 106 -14.81 -1.60 -7.18
C VAL A 106 -13.76 -1.80 -8.29
N ILE A 107 -13.60 -0.83 -9.19
CA ILE A 107 -12.58 -0.87 -10.25
C ILE A 107 -11.19 -0.73 -9.64
N SER A 108 -11.03 0.18 -8.68
CA SER A 108 -9.77 0.34 -7.95
C SER A 108 -9.37 -0.93 -7.18
N GLN A 109 -10.34 -1.66 -6.62
CA GLN A 109 -10.09 -2.95 -5.96
C GLN A 109 -9.73 -4.05 -6.96
N ALA A 110 -10.33 -4.08 -8.16
CA ALA A 110 -9.93 -5.01 -9.21
C ALA A 110 -8.46 -4.79 -9.62
N ILE A 111 -8.06 -3.53 -9.80
CA ILE A 111 -6.66 -3.16 -10.06
C ILE A 111 -5.75 -3.61 -8.91
N ALA A 112 -6.13 -3.33 -7.67
CA ALA A 112 -5.36 -3.74 -6.49
C ALA A 112 -5.20 -5.27 -6.40
N ALA A 113 -6.24 -6.03 -6.75
CA ALA A 113 -6.19 -7.50 -6.78
C ALA A 113 -5.17 -8.01 -7.80
N ILE A 114 -5.10 -7.41 -8.99
CA ILE A 114 -4.12 -7.76 -10.03
C ILE A 114 -2.69 -7.59 -9.52
N PHE A 115 -2.37 -6.42 -8.94
CA PHE A 115 -1.04 -6.18 -8.38
C PHE A 115 -0.72 -7.10 -7.20
N THR A 116 -1.70 -7.32 -6.32
CA THR A 116 -1.54 -8.20 -5.15
C THR A 116 -1.26 -9.64 -5.56
N GLY A 117 -1.99 -10.15 -6.56
CA GLY A 117 -1.72 -11.49 -7.08
C GLY A 117 -0.36 -11.59 -7.75
N ALA A 118 0.14 -10.51 -8.36
CA ALA A 118 1.42 -10.51 -9.07
C ALA A 118 2.57 -10.48 -8.08
N ASN A 119 2.47 -9.64 -7.05
CA ASN A 119 3.43 -9.58 -5.95
C ASN A 119 2.83 -8.87 -4.74
N ALA A 120 2.33 -9.67 -3.78
CA ALA A 120 1.72 -9.16 -2.56
C ALA A 120 2.72 -8.37 -1.68
N SER A 121 3.99 -8.77 -1.66
CA SER A 121 5.01 -8.15 -0.82
C SER A 121 5.31 -6.70 -1.24
N THR A 122 5.46 -6.46 -2.54
CA THR A 122 5.70 -5.11 -3.09
C THR A 122 4.42 -4.29 -3.09
N THR A 123 3.26 -4.92 -3.31
CA THR A 123 1.95 -4.24 -3.26
C THR A 123 1.58 -3.76 -1.85
N ALA A 124 2.14 -4.35 -0.79
CA ALA A 124 1.90 -3.92 0.58
C ALA A 124 2.31 -2.45 0.85
N TYR A 125 3.33 -1.93 0.16
CA TYR A 125 3.80 -0.55 0.32
C TYR A 125 2.72 0.49 -0.06
N PRO A 126 2.19 0.50 -1.31
CA PRO A 126 1.12 1.41 -1.66
C PRO A 126 -0.17 1.09 -0.89
N PHE A 127 -0.48 -0.18 -0.61
CA PHE A 127 -1.66 -0.56 0.17
C PHE A 127 -1.70 0.10 1.56
N LEU A 128 -0.63 -0.03 2.35
CA LEU A 128 -0.54 0.59 3.67
C LEU A 128 -0.52 2.11 3.60
N THR A 129 0.05 2.66 2.52
CA THR A 129 0.12 4.10 2.29
C THR A 129 -1.26 4.69 2.00
N ILE A 130 -2.05 4.02 1.16
CA ILE A 130 -3.45 4.41 0.88
C ILE A 130 -4.26 4.40 2.17
N ALA A 131 -4.14 3.35 2.99
CA ALA A 131 -4.85 3.26 4.26
C ALA A 131 -4.48 4.41 5.22
N ALA A 132 -3.18 4.70 5.37
CA ALA A 132 -2.71 5.80 6.19
C ALA A 132 -3.11 7.18 5.62
N ALA A 133 -3.10 7.37 4.30
CA ALA A 133 -3.56 8.58 3.65
C ALA A 133 -5.07 8.82 3.86
N ASN A 134 -5.88 7.75 3.82
CA ASN A 134 -7.31 7.84 4.10
C ASN A 134 -7.59 8.27 5.55
N LEU A 135 -6.82 7.76 6.52
CA LEU A 135 -6.90 8.19 7.92
C LEU A 135 -6.56 9.69 8.06
N LEU A 136 -5.48 10.15 7.44
CA LEU A 136 -5.10 11.55 7.47
C LEU A 136 -6.16 12.43 6.78
N SER A 137 -6.71 12.00 5.66
CA SER A 137 -7.76 12.72 4.93
C SER A 137 -8.98 12.97 5.81
N ALA A 138 -9.38 11.97 6.59
CA ALA A 138 -10.57 12.02 7.44
C ALA A 138 -10.37 12.79 8.76
N TYR A 139 -9.19 12.68 9.39
CA TYR A 139 -9.02 13.11 10.78
C TYR A 139 -7.91 14.15 11.02
N ALA A 140 -7.04 14.40 10.05
CA ALA A 140 -5.92 15.31 10.24
C ALA A 140 -6.36 16.78 10.10
N SER A 141 -5.67 17.68 10.80
CA SER A 141 -5.80 19.13 10.57
C SER A 141 -5.23 19.52 9.21
N ASP A 142 -5.54 20.72 8.71
CA ASP A 142 -5.04 21.19 7.41
C ASP A 142 -3.49 21.25 7.38
N ASP A 143 -2.86 21.71 8.46
CA ASP A 143 -1.40 21.70 8.60
C ASP A 143 -0.82 20.28 8.50
N GLN A 144 -1.48 19.30 9.12
CA GLN A 144 -1.06 17.89 9.05
C GLN A 144 -1.29 17.29 7.66
N LYS A 145 -2.37 17.69 6.96
CA LYS A 145 -2.62 17.27 5.58
C LYS A 145 -1.54 17.80 4.64
N GLU A 146 -1.19 19.08 4.74
CA GLU A 146 -0.12 19.67 3.93
C GLU A 146 1.24 19.01 4.23
N GLN A 147 1.52 18.74 5.52
CA GLN A 147 2.80 18.18 5.94
C GLN A 147 2.95 16.68 5.62
N PHE A 148 1.88 15.89 5.72
CA PHE A 148 1.96 14.43 5.67
C PHE A 148 1.12 13.81 4.55
N LEU A 149 -0.14 14.23 4.37
CA LEU A 149 -1.00 13.66 3.35
C LEU A 149 -0.50 13.99 1.94
N LYS A 150 -0.23 15.27 1.66
CA LYS A 150 0.21 15.71 0.34
C LYS A 150 1.48 14.99 -0.16
N PRO A 151 2.57 14.87 0.63
CA PRO A 151 3.72 14.04 0.23
C PRO A 151 3.40 12.56 -0.03
N MET A 152 2.39 11.98 0.65
CA MET A 152 1.96 10.61 0.40
C MET A 152 1.20 10.48 -0.92
N LEU A 153 0.34 11.45 -1.24
CA LEU A 153 -0.36 11.50 -2.53
C LEU A 153 0.62 11.70 -3.70
N GLU A 154 1.65 12.53 -3.49
CA GLU A 154 2.75 12.74 -4.45
C GLU A 154 3.71 11.52 -4.57
N GLY A 155 3.49 10.44 -3.80
CA GLY A 155 4.32 9.24 -3.83
C GLY A 155 5.71 9.41 -3.21
N ARG A 156 5.96 10.53 -2.50
CA ARG A 156 7.24 10.79 -1.81
C ARG A 156 7.35 10.04 -0.49
N PHE A 157 6.23 9.87 0.20
CA PHE A 157 6.16 9.16 1.48
C PHE A 157 5.30 7.90 1.37
N PHE A 158 5.77 6.82 2.00
CA PHE A 158 4.97 5.65 2.31
C PHE A 158 4.47 5.71 3.76
N GLY A 159 3.33 5.09 4.02
CA GLY A 159 2.69 4.99 5.34
C GLY A 159 2.66 3.56 5.88
N THR A 160 2.45 3.43 7.19
CA THR A 160 2.26 2.13 7.84
C THR A 160 1.42 2.27 9.12
N MET A 161 0.98 1.12 9.66
CA MET A 161 0.23 1.04 10.91
C MET A 161 1.04 0.31 11.99
N CYS A 162 1.41 1.06 13.03
CA CYS A 162 2.21 0.58 14.15
C CYS A 162 1.33 0.37 15.39
N LEU A 163 0.61 -0.76 15.42
CA LEU A 163 -0.38 -1.05 16.47
C LEU A 163 0.11 -2.07 17.50
N SER A 164 0.72 -3.16 17.04
CA SER A 164 1.06 -4.31 17.89
C SER A 164 2.40 -4.12 18.61
N GLU A 165 2.51 -4.74 19.79
CA GLU A 165 3.73 -4.83 20.60
C GLU A 165 4.05 -6.32 20.86
N PRO A 166 5.29 -6.70 21.26
CA PRO A 166 5.64 -8.11 21.48
C PRO A 166 4.68 -8.87 22.40
N GLN A 167 4.08 -8.19 23.38
CA GLN A 167 3.09 -8.75 24.30
C GLN A 167 1.62 -8.51 23.90
N ALA A 168 1.34 -7.77 22.82
CA ALA A 168 -0.01 -7.35 22.43
C ALA A 168 -0.22 -7.44 20.91
N GLY A 169 -0.90 -8.51 20.48
CA GLY A 169 -1.39 -8.71 19.11
C GLY A 169 -2.87 -8.36 18.99
N SER A 170 -3.75 -9.35 19.22
CA SER A 170 -5.21 -9.16 19.17
C SER A 170 -5.73 -8.26 20.30
N SER A 171 -5.12 -8.30 21.48
CA SER A 171 -5.48 -7.47 22.62
C SER A 171 -4.81 -6.09 22.55
N LEU A 172 -5.25 -5.24 21.62
CA LEU A 172 -4.70 -3.88 21.46
C LEU A 172 -4.94 -2.98 22.68
N ALA A 173 -5.87 -3.33 23.57
CA ALA A 173 -6.07 -2.64 24.83
C ALA A 173 -4.86 -2.75 25.78
N ASP A 174 -4.00 -3.76 25.58
CA ASP A 174 -2.87 -4.08 26.47
C ASP A 174 -1.53 -3.46 26.02
N ILE A 175 -1.55 -2.55 25.03
CA ILE A 175 -0.35 -1.84 24.60
C ILE A 175 0.21 -0.97 25.73
N ARG A 176 1.55 -0.87 25.79
CA ARG A 176 2.26 -0.11 26.82
C ARG A 176 2.82 1.21 26.31
N THR A 177 2.83 1.43 24.99
CA THR A 177 3.21 2.71 24.38
C THR A 177 2.32 3.82 24.91
N LYS A 178 2.93 4.83 25.53
CA LYS A 178 2.24 5.98 26.11
C LYS A 178 2.69 7.27 25.43
N PRO A 179 1.75 8.08 24.91
CA PRO A 179 2.10 9.39 24.38
C PRO A 179 2.52 10.31 25.53
N ARG A 180 3.65 10.99 25.38
CA ARG A 180 4.07 12.06 26.29
C ARG A 180 3.74 13.39 25.65
N ARG A 181 2.94 14.22 26.32
CA ARG A 181 2.66 15.60 25.86
C ARG A 181 3.93 16.42 26.03
N TYR A 182 4.41 17.01 24.94
CA TYR A 182 5.45 18.03 24.97
C TYR A 182 4.80 19.41 24.78
N PRO A 183 5.19 20.43 25.56
CA PRO A 183 4.84 21.81 25.24
C PRO A 183 5.37 22.15 23.85
N MET A 184 4.56 22.82 23.02
CA MET A 184 4.89 23.11 21.62
C MET A 184 6.23 23.84 21.44
N ALA A 185 6.67 24.62 22.44
CA ALA A 185 7.95 25.33 22.46
C ALA A 185 9.17 24.43 22.72
N ALA A 186 8.97 23.20 23.20
CA ALA A 186 10.03 22.26 23.58
C ALA A 186 10.19 21.11 22.57
N MET A 187 9.47 21.14 21.43
CA MET A 187 9.59 20.11 20.42
C MET A 187 10.93 20.31 19.69
N PRO A 188 11.90 19.40 19.80
CA PRO A 188 13.14 19.53 19.05
C PRO A 188 12.81 19.46 17.56
N LEU A 189 13.17 20.50 16.79
CA LEU A 189 13.14 20.54 15.31
C LEU A 189 13.89 19.37 14.65
N LYS A 190 14.68 18.62 15.43
CA LYS A 190 15.38 17.38 15.08
C LYS A 190 14.74 16.14 15.70
N ALA A 191 13.41 16.07 15.84
CA ALA A 191 12.77 14.77 15.95
C ALA A 191 13.20 13.94 14.71
N PRO A 192 13.64 12.67 14.87
CA PRO A 192 14.05 11.89 13.72
C PRO A 192 12.90 11.90 12.71
N ARG A 193 13.21 12.27 11.46
CA ARG A 193 12.25 12.36 10.36
C ARG A 193 11.29 11.19 10.46
N CYS A 194 9.97 11.41 10.35
CA CYS A 194 8.93 10.38 10.54
C CYS A 194 9.27 9.00 9.89
N GLY A 195 10.05 8.99 8.80
CA GLY A 195 10.60 7.77 8.18
C GLY A 195 11.52 6.89 9.06
N PHE A 196 12.13 7.39 10.14
CA PHE A 196 13.02 6.61 11.02
C PHE A 196 12.24 5.68 11.96
N LEU A 197 11.09 6.13 12.47
CA LEU A 197 10.13 5.28 13.19
C LEU A 197 9.47 4.28 12.24
N LEU A 198 9.19 4.68 10.99
CA LEU A 198 8.58 3.81 10.00
C LEU A 198 9.44 2.59 9.66
N ALA A 199 10.74 2.79 9.37
CA ALA A 199 11.66 1.72 9.01
C ALA A 199 11.94 0.76 10.17
N THR A 200 12.10 1.29 11.40
CA THR A 200 12.33 0.46 12.59
C THR A 200 11.07 -0.32 12.99
N MET A 201 9.89 0.28 12.93
CA MET A 201 8.63 -0.41 13.30
C MET A 201 8.20 -1.44 12.27
N ILE A 202 8.38 -1.19 10.96
CA ILE A 202 8.16 -2.22 9.92
C ILE A 202 9.11 -3.40 10.16
N TRP A 203 10.39 -3.14 10.43
CA TRP A 203 11.34 -4.22 10.72
C TRP A 203 11.00 -4.96 12.02
N GLN A 204 10.50 -4.29 13.04
CA GLN A 204 10.06 -4.91 14.30
C GLN A 204 8.81 -5.78 14.11
N LYS A 205 7.88 -5.35 13.24
CA LYS A 205 6.69 -6.13 12.87
C LYS A 205 7.03 -7.35 12.02
N ILE A 206 7.89 -7.18 11.01
CA ILE A 206 8.43 -8.28 10.21
C ILE A 206 9.18 -9.24 11.14
N SER A 207 10.05 -8.76 12.01
CA SER A 207 10.79 -9.59 12.97
C SER A 207 9.87 -10.38 13.93
N CYS A 208 8.76 -9.78 14.40
CA CYS A 208 7.76 -10.49 15.22
C CYS A 208 6.99 -11.57 14.45
N ILE A 209 6.59 -11.29 13.20
CA ILE A 209 5.92 -12.28 12.33
C ILE A 209 6.87 -13.44 12.03
N TRP A 210 8.15 -13.15 11.81
CA TRP A 210 9.17 -14.14 11.46
C TRP A 210 9.76 -14.88 12.67
N SER A 211 9.78 -14.28 13.87
CA SER A 211 10.11 -15.02 15.10
C SER A 211 9.07 -16.09 15.41
N TRP A 212 7.82 -15.89 14.97
CA TRP A 212 6.75 -16.89 15.06
C TRP A 212 6.99 -18.10 14.12
N ARG A 213 7.68 -17.91 12.98
CA ARG A 213 8.06 -18.99 12.06
C ARG A 213 9.34 -19.73 12.45
N LYS A 214 10.14 -19.20 13.38
CA LYS A 214 11.35 -19.85 13.88
C LYS A 214 11.14 -20.31 15.33
N SER A 215 10.21 -21.24 15.52
CA SER A 215 10.27 -22.13 16.69
C SER A 215 11.60 -22.91 16.62
N PRO A 216 12.37 -23.04 17.72
CA PRO A 216 13.58 -23.86 17.77
C PRO A 216 13.37 -25.34 17.41
N GLU A 217 12.12 -25.81 17.37
CA GLU A 217 11.78 -27.21 17.10
C GLU A 217 11.83 -27.57 15.60
N ASP A 218 11.65 -26.62 14.68
CA ASP A 218 11.64 -26.88 13.22
C ASP A 218 13.04 -26.93 12.57
N ARG A 219 14.12 -26.93 13.37
CA ARG A 219 15.52 -27.03 12.90
C ARG A 219 16.18 -28.38 13.17
N LYS A 220 15.38 -29.44 13.38
CA LYS A 220 15.87 -30.82 13.38
C LYS A 220 15.13 -31.62 12.32
N GLY A 221 15.71 -31.60 11.11
CA GLY A 221 15.30 -32.38 9.94
C GLY A 221 16.28 -32.12 8.81
#